data_AF-A0A5R9J0F4-F1
#
_entry.id   AF-A0A5R9J0F4-F1
#
_cell.length_a   1.000
_cell.length_b   1.000
_cell.length_c   1.000
_cell.angle_alpha   90.00
_cell.angle_beta   90.00
_cell.angle_gamma   90.00
#
_symmetry.space_group_name_H-M   'P 1'
#
loop_
_entity.id
_entity.type
_entity.pdbx_description
1 polymer ?
#
loop_
_entity_poly.entity_id
_entity_poly.type
_entity_poly.pdbx_seq_one_letter_code
_entity_poly.pdbx_strand_id
1 'polypeptide(L)'
;MARVLSKSRRPLSVLLRRRKYRTTIKIRSCILDPLEQLKDIHLPETISIWPLALGWWIIIAIFLGLIAFAGYRYRQHLSYWQVKKQGLSYLSNDEAISSEQALNTLKWICLHYFSRQQVASLHGETLLRFLLTQLPTQVQPKFKVLAQDAIVEHYRRNKHDIYAPQMRQAAILWCQSAQLPKPQDKKLTGGDS
;
A
#
# COMPACT_ATOMS: atom_id res chain seq x y z
N MET A 1 -62.65 56.23 -35.96
CA MET A 1 -63.14 56.20 -34.57
C MET A 1 -62.23 57.06 -33.69
N ALA A 2 -62.84 57.74 -32.71
CA ALA A 2 -62.35 58.81 -31.83
C ALA A 2 -60.91 58.62 -31.28
N ARG A 3 -60.05 59.65 -31.14
CA ARG A 3 -60.11 60.96 -30.45
C ARG A 3 -60.11 60.85 -28.91
N VAL A 4 -59.17 61.60 -28.31
CA VAL A 4 -59.23 62.29 -27.01
C VAL A 4 -58.53 61.64 -25.79
N LEU A 5 -57.35 62.22 -25.50
CA LEU A 5 -56.85 62.75 -24.23
C LEU A 5 -56.92 61.89 -22.94
N SER A 6 -55.74 61.69 -22.34
CA SER A 6 -55.59 61.97 -20.91
C SER A 6 -54.30 62.75 -20.67
N LYS A 7 -54.49 64.01 -20.28
CA LYS A 7 -53.48 65.05 -20.07
C LYS A 7 -53.41 65.33 -18.57
N SER A 8 -52.19 65.26 -18.03
CA SER A 8 -51.61 66.13 -16.98
C SER A 8 -52.37 66.35 -15.67
N ARG A 9 -51.68 66.10 -14.54
CA ARG A 9 -51.36 67.13 -13.53
C ARG A 9 -50.28 66.64 -12.54
N ARG A 10 -49.26 67.48 -12.35
CA ARG A 10 -48.04 67.38 -11.48
C ARG A 10 -48.43 67.65 -9.99
N PRO A 11 -47.55 68.06 -9.02
CA PRO A 11 -46.08 68.01 -8.84
C PRO A 11 -45.66 67.59 -7.40
N LEU A 12 -44.34 67.48 -7.10
CA LEU A 12 -43.66 68.21 -5.99
C LEU A 12 -42.24 67.67 -5.78
N SER A 13 -41.30 68.40 -6.36
CA SER A 13 -39.90 68.46 -6.00
C SER A 13 -39.74 68.91 -4.55
N VAL A 14 -39.08 68.10 -3.72
CA VAL A 14 -38.64 68.49 -2.39
C VAL A 14 -37.12 68.28 -2.30
N LEU A 15 -36.46 69.44 -2.37
CA LEU A 15 -35.37 69.93 -1.51
C LEU A 15 -34.12 69.06 -1.31
N LEU A 16 -32.91 69.59 -1.27
CA LEU A 16 -32.29 70.80 -1.80
C LEU A 16 -30.80 70.54 -1.49
N ARG A 17 -30.00 70.52 -2.55
CA ARG A 17 -28.55 70.41 -2.51
C ARG A 17 -27.92 71.69 -1.93
N ARG A 18 -27.00 71.52 -0.97
CA ARG A 18 -25.84 72.37 -0.58
C ARG A 18 -26.09 73.79 -0.01
N ARG A 19 -25.43 74.06 1.13
CA ARG A 19 -24.37 75.08 1.36
C ARG A 19 -23.88 74.92 2.81
N LYS A 20 -22.63 74.51 3.05
CA LYS A 20 -21.43 75.37 3.26
C LYS A 20 -21.59 76.35 4.43
N TYR A 21 -21.47 75.83 5.64
CA TYR A 21 -21.28 76.65 6.84
C TYR A 21 -19.77 76.81 7.08
N ARG A 22 -19.30 78.01 6.76
CA ARG A 22 -17.98 78.53 7.10
C ARG A 22 -18.13 79.19 8.46
N THR A 23 -17.74 78.50 9.53
CA THR A 23 -17.58 79.11 10.85
C THR A 23 -16.10 79.11 11.19
N THR A 24 -15.53 80.31 11.25
CA THR A 24 -14.20 80.58 11.74
C THR A 24 -14.28 80.68 13.27
N ILE A 25 -13.73 79.70 13.98
CA ILE A 25 -13.35 79.86 15.38
C ILE A 25 -11.87 79.51 15.47
N LYS A 26 -11.07 80.58 15.60
CA LYS A 26 -9.64 80.55 15.83
C LYS A 26 -9.43 80.43 17.34
N ILE A 27 -9.51 79.23 17.89
CA ILE A 27 -9.02 78.97 19.25
C ILE A 27 -7.59 78.46 19.11
N ARG A 28 -6.67 79.28 19.63
CA ARG A 28 -5.24 79.04 19.66
C ARG A 28 -4.93 77.78 20.47
N SER A 29 -4.10 76.95 19.86
CA SER A 29 -3.00 76.17 20.41
C SER A 29 -2.79 76.31 21.92
N CYS A 30 -2.99 75.20 22.63
CA CYS A 30 -2.04 74.59 23.54
C CYS A 30 -2.72 73.38 24.18
N ILE A 31 -1.95 72.34 24.43
CA ILE A 31 -2.23 71.23 25.36
C ILE A 31 -2.83 69.99 24.67
N LEU A 32 -1.92 69.03 24.48
CA LEU A 32 -2.04 67.64 24.06
C LEU A 32 -2.19 67.42 22.55
N ASP A 33 -1.03 67.31 21.90
CA ASP A 33 -0.83 66.53 20.68
C ASP A 33 -1.52 65.16 20.81
N PRO A 34 -2.70 64.94 20.20
CA PRO A 34 -3.34 63.62 20.24
C PRO A 34 -2.64 62.63 19.29
N LEU A 35 -1.59 63.09 18.59
CA LEU A 35 -0.80 62.34 17.62
C LEU A 35 0.47 61.73 18.22
N GLU A 36 0.98 62.25 19.35
CA GLU A 36 2.06 61.59 20.11
C GLU A 36 1.60 60.27 20.75
N GLN A 37 0.30 60.14 21.07
CA GLN A 37 -0.27 58.90 21.61
C GLN A 37 -0.62 57.85 20.55
N LEU A 38 -0.52 58.18 19.25
CA LEU A 38 -0.80 57.24 18.16
C LEU A 38 0.45 56.49 17.67
N LYS A 39 1.54 56.56 18.45
CA LYS A 39 2.79 55.84 18.18
C LYS A 39 3.24 54.97 19.36
N ASP A 40 2.29 54.48 20.15
CA ASP A 40 2.54 53.49 21.20
C ASP A 40 1.42 52.42 21.28
N ILE A 41 1.07 51.85 20.13
CA ILE A 41 0.65 50.44 20.07
C ILE A 41 1.83 49.67 19.50
N HIS A 42 2.89 49.60 20.29
CA HIS A 42 3.85 48.51 20.23
C HIS A 42 3.20 47.32 20.94
N LEU A 43 2.52 46.44 20.20
CA LEU A 43 2.47 45.03 20.57
C LEU A 43 3.49 44.28 19.70
N PRO A 44 4.74 44.10 20.17
CA PRO A 44 5.54 42.99 19.73
C PRO A 44 5.24 41.82 20.67
N GLU A 45 4.04 41.26 20.59
CA GLU A 45 4.05 39.80 20.50
C GLU A 45 4.16 39.52 19.01
N THR A 46 5.38 39.67 18.48
CA THR A 46 5.83 38.75 17.44
C THR A 46 5.43 37.41 18.00
N ILE A 47 4.36 36.80 17.44
CA ILE A 47 3.87 35.49 17.84
C ILE A 47 5.13 34.65 17.84
N SER A 48 5.61 34.46 19.05
CA SER A 48 6.89 33.86 19.26
C SER A 48 6.56 32.45 18.87
N ILE A 49 7.09 32.04 17.72
CA ILE A 49 7.02 30.68 17.17
C ILE A 49 7.80 29.72 18.10
N TRP A 50 7.87 30.07 19.38
CA TRP A 50 8.39 29.37 20.52
C TRP A 50 7.52 28.14 20.79
N PRO A 51 8.15 27.08 21.29
CA PRO A 51 8.70 25.98 20.53
C PRO A 51 7.58 24.97 20.23
N LEU A 52 6.48 25.41 19.63
CA LEU A 52 5.42 24.47 19.24
C LEU A 52 5.95 23.46 18.21
N ALA A 53 7.05 23.75 17.51
CA ALA A 53 7.49 22.93 16.39
C ALA A 53 8.09 21.56 16.79
N LEU A 54 8.90 21.43 17.85
CA LEU A 54 9.60 20.16 18.12
C LEU A 54 8.64 19.00 18.46
N GLY A 55 7.53 19.27 19.15
CA GLY A 55 6.56 18.24 19.54
C GLY A 55 5.86 17.58 18.35
N TRP A 56 5.50 18.36 17.34
CA TRP A 56 4.89 17.82 16.11
C TRP A 56 5.89 17.06 15.26
N TRP A 57 7.16 17.49 15.24
CA TRP A 57 8.21 16.71 14.58
C TRP A 57 8.37 15.33 15.21
N ILE A 58 8.26 15.21 16.54
CA ILE A 58 8.27 13.91 17.21
C ILE A 58 7.05 13.07 16.81
N ILE A 59 5.85 13.66 16.77
CA ILE A 59 4.63 12.96 16.34
C ILE A 59 4.76 12.48 14.88
N ILE A 60 5.24 13.35 13.98
CA ILE A 60 5.48 13.02 12.57
C ILE A 60 6.54 11.93 12.46
N ALA A 61 7.64 12.01 13.21
CA ALA A 61 8.69 11.00 13.20
C ALA A 61 8.19 9.64 13.70
N ILE A 62 7.40 9.62 14.78
CA ILE A 62 6.77 8.40 15.30
C ILE A 62 5.78 7.85 14.28
N PHE A 63 4.93 8.69 13.70
CA PHE A 63 3.93 8.27 12.74
C PHE A 63 4.58 7.71 11.47
N LEU A 64 5.62 8.37 10.96
CA LEU A 64 6.39 7.92 9.81
C LEU A 64 7.14 6.62 10.13
N GLY A 65 7.71 6.50 11.34
CA GLY A 65 8.33 5.26 11.82
C GLY A 65 7.32 4.12 11.91
N LEU A 66 6.10 4.38 12.37
CA LEU A 66 5.03 3.40 12.46
C LEU A 66 4.57 2.95 11.07
N ILE A 67 4.42 3.88 10.13
CA ILE A 67 4.11 3.57 8.73
C ILE A 67 5.24 2.76 8.09
N ALA A 68 6.49 3.16 8.28
CA ALA A 68 7.65 2.45 7.75
C ALA A 68 7.75 1.04 8.34
N PHE A 69 7.51 0.88 9.64
CA PHE A 69 7.52 -0.40 10.33
C PHE A 69 6.36 -1.30 9.90
N ALA A 70 5.14 -0.74 9.79
CA ALA A 70 3.97 -1.44 9.28
C ALA A 70 4.19 -1.87 7.82
N GLY A 71 4.73 -0.98 7.00
CA GLY A 71 5.13 -1.25 5.61
C GLY A 71 6.20 -2.34 5.53
N TYR A 72 7.22 -2.31 6.38
CA TYR A 72 8.26 -3.34 6.45
C TYR A 72 7.69 -4.70 6.85
N ARG A 73 6.87 -4.76 7.91
CA ARG A 73 6.14 -5.96 8.33
C ARG A 73 5.23 -6.47 7.23
N TYR A 74 4.47 -5.58 6.59
CA TYR A 74 3.57 -5.93 5.50
C TYR A 74 4.35 -6.47 4.30
N ARG A 75 5.48 -5.86 3.92
CA ARG A 75 6.36 -6.36 2.85
C ARG A 75 6.95 -7.73 3.18
N GLN A 76 7.34 -7.98 4.43
CA GLN A 76 7.77 -9.33 4.85
C GLN A 76 6.63 -10.35 4.69
N HIS A 77 5.41 -9.97 5.08
CA HIS A 77 4.22 -10.80 4.88
C HIS A 77 3.86 -11.02 3.40
N LEU A 78 4.05 -10.01 2.53
CA LEU A 78 3.77 -10.14 1.10
C LEU A 78 4.85 -10.93 0.37
N SER A 79 6.12 -10.74 0.70
CA SER A 79 7.23 -11.46 0.08
C SER A 79 7.06 -12.97 0.22
N TYR A 80 6.51 -13.42 1.36
CA TYR A 80 6.14 -14.81 1.59
C TYR A 80 5.16 -15.35 0.53
N TRP A 81 4.20 -14.56 0.05
CA TRP A 81 3.25 -15.01 -0.98
C TRP A 81 3.76 -14.77 -2.41
N GLN A 82 4.76 -13.90 -2.57
CA GLN A 82 5.34 -13.57 -3.87
C GLN A 82 6.07 -14.74 -4.50
N VAL A 83 6.79 -15.56 -3.73
CA VAL A 83 7.53 -16.71 -4.28
C VAL A 83 6.59 -17.75 -4.88
N LYS A 84 5.52 -18.13 -4.17
CA LYS A 84 4.46 -18.97 -4.71
C LYS A 84 3.81 -18.35 -5.94
N LYS A 85 3.52 -17.04 -5.93
CA LYS A 85 2.90 -16.35 -7.06
C LYS A 85 3.82 -16.30 -8.28
N GLN A 86 5.11 -16.08 -8.09
CA GLN A 86 6.13 -16.08 -9.15
C GLN A 86 6.28 -17.47 -9.76
N GLY A 87 6.40 -18.50 -8.94
CA GLY A 87 6.47 -19.89 -9.40
C GLY A 87 5.22 -20.31 -10.16
N LEU A 88 4.03 -19.96 -9.64
CA LEU A 88 2.76 -20.22 -10.33
C LEU A 88 2.68 -19.46 -11.66
N SER A 89 3.10 -18.20 -11.69
CA SER A 89 3.14 -17.39 -12.91
C SER A 89 4.07 -18.01 -13.94
N TYR A 90 5.27 -18.43 -13.53
CA TYR A 90 6.23 -19.10 -14.42
C TYR A 90 5.61 -20.37 -15.01
N LEU A 91 5.07 -21.26 -14.17
CA LEU A 91 4.44 -22.50 -14.59
C LEU A 91 3.20 -22.32 -15.49
N SER A 92 2.47 -21.22 -15.34
CA SER A 92 1.22 -20.99 -16.08
C SER A 92 1.46 -20.28 -17.42
N ASN A 93 2.45 -19.38 -17.49
CA ASN A 93 2.70 -18.58 -18.69
C ASN A 93 3.47 -19.37 -19.76
N ASP A 94 4.32 -20.30 -19.36
CA ASP A 94 5.12 -21.08 -20.30
C ASP A 94 4.54 -22.50 -20.40
N GLU A 95 4.04 -22.84 -21.59
CA GLU A 95 3.43 -24.14 -21.91
C GLU A 95 4.45 -25.17 -22.40
N ALA A 96 5.64 -24.71 -22.80
CA ALA A 96 6.74 -25.55 -23.27
C ALA A 96 7.75 -25.89 -22.16
N ILE A 97 7.41 -25.66 -20.90
CA ILE A 97 8.27 -25.95 -19.74
C ILE A 97 8.57 -27.44 -19.69
N SER A 98 9.86 -27.77 -19.63
CA SER A 98 10.34 -29.14 -19.46
C SER A 98 9.92 -29.71 -18.09
N SER A 99 9.78 -31.03 -18.02
CA SER A 99 9.51 -31.74 -16.75
C SER A 99 10.53 -31.38 -15.65
N GLU A 100 11.80 -31.21 -16.04
CA GLU A 100 12.89 -30.78 -15.14
C GLU A 100 12.66 -29.38 -14.60
N GLN A 101 12.30 -28.42 -15.47
CA GLN A 101 12.10 -27.04 -15.09
C GLN A 101 10.92 -26.90 -14.13
N ALA A 102 9.83 -27.64 -14.39
CA ALA A 102 8.69 -27.68 -13.49
C ALA A 102 9.07 -28.26 -12.11
N LEU A 103 9.86 -29.35 -12.10
CA LEU A 103 10.35 -29.99 -10.87
C LEU A 103 11.31 -29.09 -10.09
N ASN A 104 12.25 -28.44 -10.77
CA ASN A 104 13.22 -27.52 -10.17
C ASN A 104 12.53 -26.29 -9.61
N THR A 105 11.52 -25.75 -10.31
CA THR A 105 10.68 -24.66 -9.80
C THR A 105 9.98 -25.08 -8.51
N LEU A 106 9.38 -26.28 -8.50
CA LEU A 106 8.71 -26.82 -7.30
C LEU A 106 9.68 -26.99 -6.12
N LYS A 107 10.89 -27.54 -6.38
CA LYS A 107 11.95 -27.65 -5.36
C LYS A 107 12.41 -26.29 -4.85
N TRP A 108 12.59 -25.31 -5.73
CA TRP A 108 12.95 -23.95 -5.33
C TRP A 108 11.90 -23.31 -4.42
N ILE A 109 10.61 -23.45 -4.77
CA ILE A 109 9.49 -23.02 -3.92
C ILE A 109 9.59 -23.73 -2.56
N CYS A 110 9.76 -25.05 -2.53
CA CYS A 110 9.90 -25.81 -1.28
C CYS A 110 11.09 -25.31 -0.43
N LEU A 111 12.25 -25.07 -1.03
CA LEU A 111 13.44 -24.56 -0.35
C LEU A 111 13.26 -23.16 0.24
N HIS A 112 12.31 -22.38 -0.28
CA HIS A 112 11.98 -21.07 0.28
C HIS A 112 11.16 -21.19 1.57
N TYR A 113 10.25 -22.16 1.66
CA TYR A 113 9.35 -22.32 2.80
C TYR A 113 9.85 -23.32 3.85
N PHE A 114 10.65 -24.31 3.45
CA PHE A 114 11.17 -25.38 4.30
C PHE A 114 12.69 -25.29 4.43
N SER A 115 13.25 -25.80 5.54
CA SER A 115 14.69 -25.78 5.76
C SER A 115 15.44 -26.54 4.66
N ARG A 116 16.54 -25.96 4.16
CA ARG A 116 17.40 -26.57 3.13
C ARG A 116 17.86 -27.98 3.49
N GLN A 117 18.10 -28.24 4.77
CA GLN A 117 18.54 -29.55 5.26
C GLN A 117 17.49 -30.65 5.04
N GLN A 118 16.21 -30.31 5.09
CA GLN A 118 15.11 -31.27 4.93
C GLN A 118 14.79 -31.55 3.47
N VAL A 119 14.96 -30.57 2.57
CA VAL A 119 14.55 -30.68 1.16
C VAL A 119 15.68 -31.11 0.23
N ALA A 120 16.93 -30.72 0.51
CA ALA A 120 18.05 -30.94 -0.42
C ALA A 120 18.39 -32.42 -0.63
N SER A 121 18.17 -33.27 0.37
CA SER A 121 18.42 -34.72 0.29
C SER A 121 17.26 -35.51 -0.32
N LEU A 122 16.11 -34.86 -0.61
CA LEU A 122 14.91 -35.55 -1.07
C LEU A 122 14.92 -35.73 -2.59
N HIS A 123 14.91 -36.99 -3.03
CA HIS A 123 14.86 -37.38 -4.43
C HIS A 123 13.83 -38.50 -4.66
N GLY A 124 13.38 -38.65 -5.91
CA GLY A 124 12.44 -39.70 -6.33
C GLY A 124 11.18 -39.81 -5.47
N GLU A 125 10.91 -41.02 -5.00
CA GLU A 125 9.75 -41.36 -4.16
C GLU A 125 9.73 -40.62 -2.82
N THR A 126 10.88 -40.34 -2.22
CA THR A 126 10.95 -39.61 -0.95
C THR A 126 10.51 -38.16 -1.13
N LEU A 127 10.86 -37.55 -2.27
CA LEU A 127 10.37 -36.23 -2.65
C LEU A 127 8.83 -36.26 -2.84
N LEU A 128 8.31 -37.26 -3.56
CA LEU A 128 6.87 -37.40 -3.78
C LEU A 128 6.10 -37.51 -2.46
N ARG A 129 6.57 -38.34 -1.52
CA ARG A 129 5.97 -38.48 -0.19
C ARG A 129 6.00 -37.17 0.58
N PHE A 130 7.13 -36.46 0.58
CA PHE A 130 7.25 -35.16 1.24
C PHE A 130 6.24 -34.16 0.67
N LEU A 131 6.12 -34.08 -0.65
CA LEU A 131 5.17 -33.19 -1.31
C LEU A 131 3.72 -33.55 -0.96
N LEU A 132 3.39 -34.84 -0.86
CA LEU A 132 2.07 -35.32 -0.42
C LEU A 132 1.75 -34.95 1.04
N THR A 133 2.75 -34.97 1.93
CA THR A 133 2.58 -34.55 3.33
C THR A 133 2.21 -33.08 3.45
N GLN A 134 2.65 -32.23 2.51
CA GLN A 134 2.29 -30.80 2.47
C GLN A 134 0.92 -30.53 1.82
N LEU A 135 0.21 -31.58 1.38
CA LEU A 135 -1.06 -31.47 0.67
C LEU A 135 -2.25 -31.94 1.53
N PRO A 136 -3.43 -31.29 1.39
CA PRO A 136 -4.66 -31.80 1.96
C PRO A 136 -5.01 -33.20 1.43
N THR A 137 -5.55 -34.06 2.29
CA THR A 137 -5.89 -35.47 1.96
C THR A 137 -6.76 -35.62 0.70
N GLN A 138 -7.62 -34.63 0.43
CA GLN A 138 -8.50 -34.59 -0.75
C GLN A 138 -7.74 -34.46 -2.08
N VAL A 139 -6.59 -33.78 -2.08
CA VAL A 139 -5.85 -33.40 -3.29
C VAL A 139 -4.69 -34.37 -3.57
N GLN A 140 -4.23 -35.09 -2.54
CA GLN A 140 -3.17 -36.09 -2.61
C GLN A 140 -3.32 -37.13 -3.74
N PRO A 141 -4.48 -37.80 -3.94
CA PRO A 141 -4.58 -38.83 -4.98
C PRO A 141 -4.41 -38.26 -6.39
N LYS A 142 -4.99 -37.09 -6.65
CA LYS A 142 -4.88 -36.40 -7.95
C LYS A 142 -3.44 -35.96 -8.22
N PHE A 143 -2.77 -35.38 -7.21
CA PHE A 143 -1.37 -35.01 -7.32
C PHE A 143 -0.48 -36.23 -7.56
N LYS A 144 -0.70 -37.33 -6.81
CA LYS A 144 0.11 -38.54 -6.92
C LYS A 144 0.07 -39.09 -8.35
N VAL A 145 -1.11 -39.23 -8.95
CA VAL A 145 -1.23 -39.74 -10.33
C VAL A 145 -0.51 -38.85 -11.35
N LEU A 146 -0.60 -37.52 -11.20
CA LEU A 146 0.04 -36.59 -12.14
C LEU A 146 1.56 -36.49 -11.97
N ALA A 147 2.05 -36.59 -10.73
CA ALA A 147 3.46 -36.39 -10.40
C ALA A 147 4.30 -37.67 -10.43
N GLN A 148 3.70 -38.83 -10.12
CA GLN A 148 4.43 -40.08 -9.94
C GLN A 148 5.19 -40.48 -11.20
N ASP A 149 4.52 -40.50 -12.35
CA ASP A 149 5.15 -40.90 -13.62
C ASP A 149 6.26 -39.91 -14.04
N ALA A 150 5.99 -38.61 -13.91
CA ALA A 150 6.95 -37.57 -14.24
C ALA A 150 8.20 -37.60 -13.34
N ILE A 151 8.03 -37.80 -12.03
CA ILE A 151 9.13 -37.84 -11.07
C ILE A 151 9.97 -39.10 -11.28
N VAL A 152 9.34 -40.28 -11.39
CA VAL A 152 10.06 -41.55 -11.58
C VAL A 152 10.88 -41.52 -12.87
N GLU A 153 10.29 -41.04 -13.97
CA GLU A 153 10.96 -41.00 -15.27
C GLU A 153 12.08 -39.97 -15.32
N HIS A 154 11.92 -38.81 -14.65
CA HIS A 154 12.97 -37.78 -14.56
C HIS A 154 14.27 -38.31 -13.95
N TYR A 155 14.18 -39.15 -12.91
CA TYR A 155 15.38 -39.78 -12.31
C TYR A 155 15.94 -40.95 -13.14
N ARG A 156 15.21 -41.45 -14.15
CA ARG A 156 15.62 -42.56 -15.02
C ARG A 156 16.57 -42.14 -16.16
N ARG A 157 17.03 -40.89 -16.19
CA ARG A 157 17.85 -40.28 -17.27
C ARG A 157 17.16 -40.33 -18.65
N ASN A 158 15.84 -40.33 -18.72
CA ASN A 158 15.18 -40.23 -20.01
C ASN A 158 15.11 -38.76 -20.45
N LYS A 159 15.54 -38.47 -21.68
CA LYS A 159 15.59 -37.11 -22.25
C LYS A 159 14.26 -36.70 -22.91
N HIS A 160 13.30 -37.62 -22.96
CA HIS A 160 12.00 -37.37 -23.58
C HIS A 160 11.02 -36.73 -22.59
N ASP A 161 10.66 -35.48 -22.86
CA ASP A 161 9.71 -34.66 -22.08
C ASP A 161 8.23 -35.06 -22.28
N ILE A 162 7.95 -36.35 -22.47
CA ILE A 162 6.59 -36.87 -22.69
C ILE A 162 5.66 -36.50 -21.53
N TYR A 163 6.21 -36.40 -20.31
CA TYR A 163 5.47 -36.10 -19.08
C TYR A 163 5.52 -34.62 -18.66
N ALA A 164 6.15 -33.75 -19.45
CA ALA A 164 6.22 -32.31 -19.18
C ALA A 164 4.85 -31.66 -18.86
N PRO A 165 3.76 -31.89 -19.63
CA PRO A 165 2.47 -31.27 -19.32
C PRO A 165 1.84 -31.79 -18.02
N GLN A 166 1.99 -33.08 -17.71
CA GLN A 166 1.47 -33.66 -16.46
C GLN A 166 2.25 -33.14 -15.25
N MET A 167 3.58 -33.01 -15.37
CA MET A 167 4.41 -32.41 -14.32
C MET A 167 4.07 -30.94 -14.07
N ARG A 168 3.83 -30.17 -15.15
CA ARG A 168 3.38 -28.77 -15.04
C ARG A 168 2.06 -28.68 -14.29
N GLN A 169 1.07 -29.50 -14.67
CA GLN A 169 -0.23 -29.53 -14.00
C GLN A 169 -0.11 -29.95 -12.54
N ALA A 170 0.72 -30.95 -12.24
CA ALA A 170 1.00 -31.38 -10.86
C ALA A 170 1.62 -30.23 -10.04
N ALA A 171 2.60 -29.53 -10.59
CA ALA A 171 3.28 -28.42 -9.94
C ALA A 171 2.33 -27.23 -9.69
N ILE A 172 1.46 -26.90 -10.66
CA ILE A 172 0.41 -25.87 -10.51
C ILE A 172 -0.56 -26.26 -9.39
N LEU A 173 -1.07 -27.49 -9.44
CA LEU A 173 -2.01 -28.01 -8.45
C LEU A 173 -1.40 -28.04 -7.04
N TRP A 174 -0.14 -28.44 -6.92
CA TRP A 174 0.60 -28.37 -5.66
C TRP A 174 0.73 -26.92 -5.18
N CYS A 175 1.18 -26.00 -6.03
CA CYS A 175 1.31 -24.58 -5.66
C CYS A 175 -0.02 -23.98 -5.20
N GLN A 176 -1.13 -24.37 -5.80
CA GLN A 176 -2.47 -23.91 -5.41
C GLN A 176 -2.92 -24.47 -4.06
N SER A 177 -2.69 -25.76 -3.81
CA SER A 177 -3.25 -26.51 -2.67
C SER A 177 -2.29 -26.73 -1.48
N ALA A 178 -1.00 -26.45 -1.62
CA ALA A 178 0.00 -26.70 -0.59
C ALA A 178 -0.23 -25.87 0.69
N GLN A 179 -0.12 -26.54 1.83
CA GLN A 179 -0.16 -25.95 3.16
C GLN A 179 1.27 -25.57 3.56
N LEU A 180 1.61 -24.29 3.41
CA LEU A 180 2.95 -23.76 3.70
C LEU A 180 3.01 -23.12 5.10
N PRO A 181 4.08 -23.34 5.88
CA PRO A 181 4.21 -22.84 7.26
C PRO A 181 4.26 -21.31 7.31
N LYS A 182 3.31 -20.69 8.01
CA LYS A 182 3.23 -19.22 8.12
C LYS A 182 4.49 -18.67 8.79
N PRO A 183 5.00 -17.48 8.38
CA PRO A 183 6.20 -16.87 8.96
C PRO A 183 6.20 -16.71 10.48
N GLN A 184 5.02 -16.68 11.09
CA GLN A 184 4.84 -16.48 12.54
C GLN A 184 5.29 -17.69 13.37
N ASP A 185 5.31 -18.89 12.80
CA ASP A 185 5.68 -20.12 13.51
C ASP A 185 7.20 -20.25 13.70
N LYS A 186 7.98 -19.69 12.76
CA LYS A 186 9.46 -19.71 12.81
C LYS A 186 10.04 -18.89 13.96
N LYS A 187 9.28 -17.94 14.53
CA LYS A 187 9.75 -17.09 15.64
C LYS A 187 9.70 -17.77 17.01
N LEU A 188 8.91 -18.83 17.19
CA LEU A 188 8.76 -19.51 18.48
C LEU A 188 9.87 -20.54 18.74
N THR A 189 10.61 -20.93 17.71
CA THR A 189 11.67 -21.96 17.80
C THR A 189 13.08 -21.39 17.62
N GLY A 190 13.23 -20.06 17.61
CA GLY A 190 14.52 -19.37 17.38
C GLY A 190 15.17 -18.80 18.64
N GLY A 191 14.69 -19.18 19.83
CA GLY A 191 15.16 -18.67 21.12
C GLY A 191 16.19 -19.54 21.86
N ASP A 192 16.39 -20.79 21.43
CA ASP A 192 17.26 -21.74 22.14
C ASP A 192 18.33 -22.28 21.20
N SER A 193 19.41 -21.52 20.98
CA SER A 193 20.72 -22.01 20.54
C SER A 193 21.79 -20.97 20.82
#